data_AF-A0A920GH74-F1
#
_entry.id   AF-A0A920GH74-F1
#
_cell.length_a   1.000
_cell.length_b   1.000
_cell.length_c   1.000
_cell.angle_alpha   90.00
_cell.angle_beta   90.00
_cell.angle_gamma   90.00
#
_symmetry.space_group_name_H-M   'P 1'
#
loop_
_entity.id
_entity.type
_entity.pdbx_description
1 polymer ?
#
loop_
_entity_poly.entity_id
_entity_poly.type
_entity_poly.pdbx_seq_one_letter_code
_entity_poly.pdbx_strand_id
1 'polypeptide(L)'
;MPYASIRSTLDQLIKNNNNQIKKSISQNESHLDFLITTIIVVSVLGLLLAIGIGYIVAIYAVVRPMREFANVSKEIAETGDFSKTINIQNEDEIGDAAKAINKMVANTKMAFTEIEELFSKVANGDLTARINQEFKGDIGRSALHISSSLTKLSNTFSGDTSRGPKNGSCFSPGRGCN
;
A
#
# COMPACT_ATOMS: atom_id res chain seq x y z
N MET A 1 62.40 52.52 -62.17
CA MET A 1 62.92 51.46 -61.26
C MET A 1 61.79 50.49 -60.90
N PRO A 2 61.69 49.33 -61.55
CA PRO A 2 60.56 48.37 -61.42
C PRO A 2 60.48 47.59 -60.09
N TYR A 3 61.49 47.70 -59.22
CA TYR A 3 61.54 46.95 -57.96
C TYR A 3 60.67 47.52 -56.83
N ALA A 4 60.29 48.80 -56.90
CA ALA A 4 59.50 49.47 -55.84
C ALA A 4 58.04 49.00 -55.80
N SER A 5 57.41 48.76 -56.97
CA SER A 5 56.04 48.26 -57.06
C SER A 5 55.93 46.83 -56.52
N ILE A 6 56.88 45.96 -56.87
CA ILE A 6 56.93 44.56 -56.42
C ILE A 6 56.97 44.46 -54.88
N ARG A 7 57.78 45.29 -54.22
CA ARG A 7 57.83 45.34 -52.75
C ARG A 7 56.50 45.78 -52.14
N SER A 8 55.87 46.81 -52.69
CA SER A 8 54.59 47.30 -52.20
C SER A 8 53.45 46.29 -52.36
N THR A 9 53.43 45.53 -53.47
CA THR A 9 52.46 44.45 -53.68
C THR A 9 52.69 43.29 -52.69
N LEU A 10 53.94 42.92 -52.44
CA LEU A 10 54.28 41.92 -51.42
C LEU A 10 53.83 42.35 -50.02
N ASP A 11 54.07 43.60 -49.63
CA ASP A 11 53.64 44.14 -48.34
C ASP A 11 52.11 44.17 -48.21
N GLN A 12 51.40 44.52 -49.28
CA GLN A 12 49.94 44.47 -49.31
C GLN A 12 49.40 43.03 -49.17
N LEU A 13 50.01 42.05 -49.83
CA LEU A 13 49.62 40.65 -49.70
C LEU A 13 49.87 40.12 -48.28
N ILE A 14 51.03 40.43 -47.69
CA ILE A 14 51.34 40.06 -46.31
C ILE A 14 50.34 40.70 -45.35
N LYS A 15 50.03 41.99 -45.53
CA LYS A 15 49.05 42.71 -44.70
C LYS A 15 47.63 42.16 -44.86
N ASN A 16 47.21 41.88 -46.09
CA ASN A 16 45.90 41.29 -46.38
C ASN A 16 45.78 39.89 -45.77
N ASN A 17 46.78 39.04 -45.95
CA ASN A 17 46.81 37.69 -45.37
C ASN A 17 46.78 37.74 -43.84
N ASN A 18 47.59 38.59 -43.21
CA ASN A 18 47.61 38.76 -41.75
C ASN A 18 46.28 39.29 -41.21
N ASN A 19 45.63 40.22 -41.93
CA ASN A 19 44.31 40.72 -41.54
C ASN A 19 43.23 39.64 -41.66
N GLN A 20 43.28 38.79 -42.70
CA GLN A 20 42.36 37.65 -42.83
C GLN A 20 42.57 36.61 -41.73
N ILE A 21 43.82 36.32 -41.36
CA ILE A 21 44.15 35.42 -40.24
C ILE A 21 43.60 36.00 -38.93
N LYS A 22 43.81 37.28 -38.64
CA LYS A 22 43.26 37.95 -37.44
C LYS A 22 41.73 37.95 -37.42
N LYS A 23 41.08 38.17 -38.57
CA LYS A 23 39.62 38.14 -38.69
C LYS A 23 39.07 36.73 -38.43
N SER A 24 39.72 35.70 -38.97
CA SER A 24 39.33 34.30 -38.77
C SER A 24 39.51 33.86 -37.31
N ILE A 25 40.59 34.27 -36.65
CA ILE A 25 40.83 34.01 -35.22
C ILE A 25 39.78 34.74 -34.37
N SER A 26 39.53 36.03 -34.63
CA SER A 26 38.53 36.80 -33.88
C SER A 26 37.11 36.28 -34.07
N GLN A 27 36.77 35.77 -35.26
CA GLN A 27 35.48 35.11 -35.50
C GLN A 27 35.41 33.78 -34.76
N ASN A 28 36.48 32.97 -34.78
CA ASN A 28 36.54 31.69 -34.09
C ASN A 28 36.35 31.83 -32.56
N GLU A 29 36.98 32.82 -31.93
CA GLU A 29 36.80 33.11 -30.50
C GLU A 29 35.33 33.40 -30.16
N SER A 30 34.64 34.24 -30.95
CA SER A 30 33.22 34.55 -30.70
C SER A 30 32.29 33.34 -30.88
N HIS A 31 32.65 32.41 -31.76
CA HIS A 31 31.90 31.17 -31.93
C HIS A 31 32.09 30.22 -30.74
N LEU A 32 33.28 30.15 -30.15
CA LEU A 32 33.55 29.33 -28.96
C LEU A 32 32.74 29.80 -27.75
N ASP A 33 32.64 31.11 -27.52
CA ASP A 33 31.84 31.66 -26.41
C ASP A 33 30.34 31.40 -26.56
N PHE A 34 29.82 31.52 -27.77
CA PHE A 34 28.42 31.20 -28.07
C PHE A 34 28.12 29.70 -27.87
N LEU A 35 29.04 28.81 -28.29
CA LEU A 35 28.91 27.37 -28.07
C LEU A 35 28.92 27.03 -26.58
N ILE A 36 29.85 27.59 -25.79
CA ILE A 36 29.92 27.33 -24.35
C ILE A 36 28.64 27.81 -23.64
N THR A 37 28.15 29.01 -23.97
CA THR A 37 26.96 29.59 -23.31
C THR A 37 25.70 28.79 -23.63
N THR A 38 25.50 28.38 -24.89
CA THR A 38 24.34 27.58 -25.28
C THR A 38 24.33 26.20 -24.63
N ILE A 39 25.49 25.54 -24.51
CA ILE A 39 25.63 24.27 -23.80
C ILE A 39 25.24 24.42 -22.32
N ILE A 40 25.71 25.48 -21.65
CA ILE A 40 25.37 25.76 -20.24
C ILE A 40 23.87 25.96 -20.09
N VAL A 41 23.25 26.79 -20.93
CA VAL A 41 21.80 27.08 -20.85
C VAL A 41 20.98 25.81 -21.07
N VAL A 42 21.29 25.02 -22.09
CA VAL A 42 20.60 23.76 -22.36
C VAL A 42 20.78 22.76 -21.22
N SER A 43 21.98 22.68 -20.64
CA SER A 43 22.26 21.79 -19.51
C SER A 43 21.48 22.19 -18.25
N VAL A 44 21.45 23.48 -17.94
CA VAL A 44 20.69 24.02 -16.81
C VAL A 44 19.19 23.79 -17.02
N LEU A 45 18.66 24.06 -18.21
CA LEU A 45 17.26 23.80 -18.54
C LEU A 45 16.93 22.30 -18.44
N GLY A 46 17.78 21.43 -18.96
CA GLY A 46 17.62 19.98 -18.84
C GLY A 46 17.61 19.51 -17.40
N LEU A 47 18.49 20.06 -16.55
CA LEU A 47 18.55 19.74 -15.12
C LEU A 47 17.30 20.22 -14.38
N LEU A 48 16.82 21.42 -14.67
CA LEU A 48 15.57 21.94 -14.11
C LEU A 48 14.36 21.08 -14.50
N LEU A 49 14.28 20.66 -15.77
CA LEU A 49 13.25 19.76 -16.25
C LEU A 49 13.33 18.38 -15.58
N ALA A 50 14.52 17.81 -15.45
CA ALA A 50 14.73 16.52 -14.79
C ALA A 50 14.30 16.56 -13.33
N ILE A 51 14.63 17.62 -12.59
CA ILE A 51 14.17 17.83 -11.21
C ILE A 51 12.65 17.97 -11.17
N GLY A 52 12.06 18.76 -12.06
CA GLY A 52 10.60 18.96 -12.11
C GLY A 52 9.84 17.66 -12.37
N ILE A 53 10.26 16.90 -13.38
CA ILE A 53 9.67 15.60 -13.72
C ILE A 53 9.89 14.61 -12.58
N GLY A 54 11.10 14.52 -12.03
CA GLY A 54 11.42 13.64 -10.90
C GLY A 54 10.57 13.94 -9.68
N TYR A 55 10.36 15.22 -9.36
CA TYR A 55 9.50 15.65 -8.26
C TYR A 55 8.03 15.26 -8.48
N ILE A 56 7.52 15.46 -9.71
CA ILE A 56 6.14 15.06 -10.08
C ILE A 56 5.99 13.54 -9.97
N VAL A 57 6.90 12.76 -10.54
CA VAL A 57 6.83 11.30 -10.48
C VAL A 57 6.89 10.81 -9.03
N ALA A 58 7.81 11.34 -8.22
CA ALA A 58 7.93 10.96 -6.81
C ALA A 58 6.63 11.19 -6.02
N ILE A 59 5.96 12.33 -6.22
CA ILE A 59 4.76 12.64 -5.45
C ILE A 59 3.55 11.80 -5.86
N TYR A 60 3.37 11.57 -7.16
CA TYR A 60 2.20 10.85 -7.69
C TYR A 60 2.36 9.32 -7.63
N ALA A 61 3.56 8.80 -7.90
CA ALA A 61 3.79 7.36 -7.94
C ALA A 61 4.09 6.76 -6.55
N VAL A 62 4.72 7.53 -5.65
CA VAL A 62 5.19 6.99 -4.36
C VAL A 62 4.51 7.66 -3.17
N VAL A 63 4.65 8.98 -3.02
CA VAL A 63 4.27 9.66 -1.77
C VAL A 63 2.76 9.63 -1.52
N ARG A 64 1.95 9.91 -2.54
CA ARG A 64 0.49 9.90 -2.42
C ARG A 64 -0.07 8.52 -2.04
N PRO A 65 0.20 7.43 -2.78
CA PRO A 65 -0.33 6.11 -2.42
C PRO A 65 0.21 5.63 -1.06
N MET A 66 1.47 5.91 -0.72
CA MET A 66 1.99 5.57 0.62
C MET A 66 1.27 6.31 1.76
N ARG A 67 0.91 7.59 1.56
CA ARG A 67 0.13 8.34 2.56
C ARG A 67 -1.28 7.79 2.71
N GLU A 68 -1.94 7.46 1.60
CA GLU A 68 -3.26 6.85 1.65
C GLU A 68 -3.23 5.49 2.35
N PHE A 69 -2.26 4.64 1.99
CA PHE A 69 -2.00 3.37 2.66
C PHE A 69 -1.86 3.54 4.18
N ALA A 70 -1.00 4.48 4.61
CA ALA A 70 -0.72 4.73 6.01
C ALA A 70 -1.95 5.27 6.75
N ASN A 71 -2.67 6.22 6.14
CA ASN A 71 -3.83 6.86 6.77
C ASN A 71 -4.97 5.86 6.97
N VAL A 72 -5.32 5.08 5.93
CA VAL A 72 -6.40 4.10 6.02
C VAL A 72 -6.01 2.96 6.97
N SER A 73 -4.76 2.49 6.93
CA SER A 73 -4.29 1.47 7.87
C SER A 73 -4.35 1.95 9.32
N LYS A 74 -3.97 3.21 9.56
CA LYS A 74 -4.07 3.85 10.88
C LYS A 74 -5.52 3.97 11.34
N GLU A 75 -6.42 4.41 10.46
CA GLU A 75 -7.85 4.51 10.77
C GLU A 75 -8.44 3.15 11.15
N ILE A 76 -8.14 2.09 10.39
CA ILE A 76 -8.57 0.72 10.73
C ILE A 76 -8.02 0.29 12.09
N ALA A 77 -6.74 0.57 12.37
CA ALA A 77 -6.11 0.19 13.63
C ALA A 77 -6.69 0.95 14.84
N GLU A 78 -7.02 2.23 14.70
CA GLU A 78 -7.55 3.07 15.78
C GLU A 78 -9.04 2.84 16.03
N THR A 79 -9.83 2.64 14.97
CA THR A 79 -11.29 2.54 15.07
C THR A 79 -11.79 1.10 15.15
N GLY A 80 -11.03 0.13 14.65
CA GLY A 80 -11.51 -1.24 14.42
C GLY A 80 -12.55 -1.32 13.28
N ASP A 81 -12.75 -0.27 12.50
CA ASP A 81 -13.68 -0.27 11.37
C ASP A 81 -13.09 -1.02 10.17
N PHE A 82 -13.35 -2.33 10.12
CA PHE A 82 -12.93 -3.20 9.01
C PHE A 82 -13.73 -2.99 7.71
N SER A 83 -14.65 -2.01 7.65
CA SER A 83 -15.34 -1.66 6.39
C SER A 83 -14.48 -0.82 5.46
N LYS A 84 -13.42 -0.19 5.98
CA LYS A 84 -12.48 0.64 5.23
C LYS A 84 -11.61 -0.20 4.30
N THR A 85 -11.22 0.38 3.18
CA THR A 85 -10.40 -0.26 2.14
C THR A 85 -9.37 0.72 1.60
N ILE A 86 -8.15 0.22 1.36
CA ILE A 86 -7.05 0.99 0.78
C ILE A 86 -7.20 0.97 -0.74
N ASN A 87 -7.52 2.11 -1.36
CA ASN A 87 -7.81 2.20 -2.80
C ASN A 87 -6.59 2.71 -3.59
N ILE A 88 -5.59 1.83 -3.76
CA ILE A 88 -4.37 2.14 -4.52
C ILE A 88 -4.42 1.38 -5.85
N GLN A 89 -4.33 2.11 -6.97
CA GLN A 89 -4.36 1.57 -8.33
C GLN A 89 -2.98 1.26 -8.91
N ASN A 90 -1.92 1.38 -8.09
CA ASN A 90 -0.57 1.03 -8.52
C ASN A 90 -0.48 -0.47 -8.85
N GLU A 91 0.29 -0.82 -9.87
CA GLU A 91 0.62 -2.21 -10.24
C GLU A 91 2.05 -2.57 -9.80
N ASP A 92 2.54 -1.92 -8.75
CA ASP A 92 3.83 -2.13 -8.11
C ASP A 92 3.68 -2.80 -6.73
N GLU A 93 4.79 -2.91 -5.98
CA GLU A 93 4.81 -3.53 -4.66
C GLU A 93 3.89 -2.81 -3.65
N ILE A 94 3.62 -1.51 -3.83
CA ILE A 94 2.68 -0.76 -2.97
C ILE A 94 1.24 -1.21 -3.26
N GLY A 95 0.92 -1.40 -4.54
CA GLY A 95 -0.35 -1.97 -4.97
C GLY A 95 -0.58 -3.37 -4.43
N ASP A 96 0.42 -4.24 -4.52
CA ASP A 96 0.34 -5.62 -4.00
C ASP A 96 0.20 -5.67 -2.48
N ALA A 97 0.92 -4.79 -1.76
CA ALA A 97 0.75 -4.65 -0.32
C ALA A 97 -0.67 -4.17 0.05
N ALA A 98 -1.23 -3.20 -0.68
CA ALA A 98 -2.58 -2.73 -0.47
C ALA A 98 -3.62 -3.84 -0.70
N LYS A 99 -3.48 -4.62 -1.78
CA LYS A 99 -4.33 -5.79 -2.07
C LYS A 99 -4.24 -6.83 -0.95
N ALA A 100 -3.05 -7.12 -0.43
CA ALA A 100 -2.85 -8.06 0.67
C ALA A 100 -3.51 -7.59 1.98
N ILE A 101 -3.34 -6.32 2.35
CA ILE A 101 -3.99 -5.75 3.54
C ILE A 101 -5.51 -5.71 3.39
N ASN A 102 -6.03 -5.31 2.23
CA ASN A 102 -7.48 -5.34 1.98
C ASN A 102 -8.06 -6.74 2.15
N LYS A 103 -7.36 -7.78 1.68
CA LYS A 103 -7.77 -9.17 1.89
C LYS A 103 -7.76 -9.58 3.37
N MET A 104 -6.75 -9.15 4.12
CA MET A 104 -6.69 -9.37 5.57
C MET A 104 -7.87 -8.70 6.29
N VAL A 105 -8.12 -7.43 6.00
CA VAL A 105 -9.23 -6.64 6.58
C VAL A 105 -10.57 -7.27 6.22
N ALA A 106 -10.77 -7.69 4.98
CA ALA A 106 -11.98 -8.38 4.54
C ALA A 106 -12.19 -9.70 5.29
N ASN A 107 -11.15 -10.51 5.46
CA ASN A 107 -11.22 -11.76 6.22
C ASN A 107 -11.59 -11.51 7.68
N THR A 108 -11.00 -10.50 8.31
CA THR A 108 -11.31 -10.11 9.68
C THR A 108 -12.76 -9.62 9.79
N LYS A 109 -13.22 -8.77 8.85
CA LYS A 109 -14.60 -8.31 8.81
C LYS A 109 -15.59 -9.48 8.72
N MET A 110 -15.36 -10.40 7.78
CA MET A 110 -16.23 -11.58 7.60
C MET A 110 -16.30 -12.42 8.88
N ALA A 111 -15.18 -12.59 9.58
CA ALA A 111 -15.15 -13.33 10.84
C ALA A 111 -16.00 -12.66 11.93
N PHE A 112 -15.88 -11.34 12.09
CA PHE A 112 -16.67 -10.62 13.08
C PHE A 112 -18.17 -10.60 12.74
N THR A 113 -18.53 -10.44 11.46
CA THR A 113 -19.93 -10.50 11.02
C THR A 113 -20.55 -11.87 11.30
N GLU A 114 -19.84 -12.96 11.01
CA GLU A 114 -20.32 -14.32 11.27
C GLU A 114 -20.49 -14.59 12.78
N ILE A 115 -19.57 -14.07 13.61
CA ILE A 115 -19.66 -14.16 15.07
C ILE A 115 -20.87 -13.36 15.60
N GLU A 116 -21.10 -12.16 15.06
CA GLU A 116 -22.26 -11.33 15.42
C GLU A 116 -23.58 -12.02 15.05
N GLU A 117 -23.68 -12.56 13.83
CA GLU A 117 -24.86 -13.30 13.39
C GLU A 117 -25.11 -14.54 14.27
N LEU A 118 -24.05 -15.27 14.60
CA LEU A 118 -24.13 -16.41 15.52
C LEU A 118 -24.70 -15.99 16.88
N PHE A 119 -24.14 -14.95 17.50
CA PHE A 119 -24.60 -14.50 18.81
C PHE A 119 -26.02 -13.92 18.76
N SER A 120 -26.42 -13.32 17.66
CA SER A 120 -27.82 -12.89 17.44
C SER A 120 -28.78 -14.08 17.46
N LYS A 121 -28.45 -15.19 16.77
CA LYS A 121 -29.24 -16.44 16.82
C LYS A 121 -29.31 -17.03 18.22
N VAL A 122 -28.17 -17.06 18.92
CA VAL A 122 -28.10 -17.55 20.31
C VAL A 122 -28.94 -16.69 21.26
N ALA A 123 -28.89 -15.36 21.12
CA ALA A 123 -29.71 -14.45 21.93
C ALA A 123 -31.21 -14.65 21.69
N ASN A 124 -31.60 -15.08 20.47
CA ASN A 124 -32.96 -15.47 20.13
C ASN A 124 -33.34 -16.90 20.57
N GLY A 125 -32.47 -17.58 21.32
CA GLY A 125 -32.73 -18.91 21.89
C GLY A 125 -32.25 -20.09 21.03
N ASP A 126 -31.66 -19.85 19.86
CA ASP A 126 -31.11 -20.91 19.01
C ASP A 126 -29.68 -21.28 19.44
N LEU A 127 -29.58 -22.21 20.39
CA LEU A 127 -28.30 -22.79 20.82
C LEU A 127 -27.71 -23.80 19.82
N THR A 128 -28.40 -24.08 18.71
CA THR A 128 -27.95 -24.98 17.65
C THR A 128 -27.22 -24.26 16.53
N ALA A 129 -27.33 -22.93 16.46
CA ALA A 129 -26.61 -22.09 15.50
C ALA A 129 -25.09 -22.33 15.52
N ARG A 130 -24.43 -22.33 14.36
CA ARG A 130 -22.98 -22.55 14.23
C ARG A 130 -22.38 -21.61 13.20
N ILE A 131 -21.06 -21.42 13.30
CA ILE A 131 -20.26 -20.74 12.28
C ILE A 131 -20.12 -21.70 11.10
N ASN A 132 -20.62 -21.31 9.93
CA ASN A 132 -20.60 -22.16 8.72
C ASN A 132 -19.46 -21.80 7.76
N GLN A 133 -18.87 -20.61 7.91
CA GLN A 133 -17.75 -20.16 7.09
C GLN A 133 -16.44 -20.82 7.53
N GLU A 134 -15.69 -21.36 6.57
CA GLU A 134 -14.34 -21.89 6.82
C GLU A 134 -13.32 -20.75 6.94
N PHE A 135 -12.84 -20.50 8.16
CA PHE A 135 -11.73 -19.59 8.42
C PHE A 135 -10.42 -20.36 8.63
N LYS A 136 -9.30 -19.77 8.24
CA LYS A 136 -7.96 -20.36 8.40
C LYS A 136 -7.20 -19.71 9.56
N GLY A 137 -6.17 -20.39 10.05
CA GLY A 137 -5.29 -19.88 11.10
C GLY A 137 -6.02 -19.62 12.41
N ASP A 138 -5.67 -18.52 13.09
CA ASP A 138 -6.18 -18.22 14.44
C ASP A 138 -7.66 -17.84 14.47
N ILE A 139 -8.19 -17.24 13.39
CA ILE A 139 -9.63 -17.01 13.25
C ILE A 139 -10.38 -18.35 13.19
N GLY A 140 -9.88 -19.31 12.40
CA GLY A 140 -10.45 -20.65 12.32
C GLY A 140 -10.45 -21.38 13.66
N ARG A 141 -9.34 -21.31 14.39
CA ARG A 141 -9.24 -21.89 15.74
C ARG A 141 -10.25 -21.27 16.71
N SER A 142 -10.43 -19.95 16.66
CA SER A 142 -11.42 -19.24 17.48
C SER A 142 -12.85 -19.65 17.12
N ALA A 143 -13.17 -19.74 15.82
CA ALA A 143 -14.49 -20.18 15.35
C ALA A 143 -14.84 -21.61 15.81
N LEU A 144 -13.85 -22.52 15.80
CA LEU A 144 -14.00 -23.88 16.33
C LEU A 144 -14.26 -23.90 17.83
N HIS A 145 -13.54 -23.08 18.60
CA HIS A 145 -13.73 -22.98 20.05
C HIS A 145 -15.12 -22.43 20.41
N ILE A 146 -15.60 -21.43 19.68
CA ILE A 146 -16.96 -20.89 19.83
C ILE A 146 -17.99 -22.00 19.56
N SER A 147 -17.86 -22.69 18.43
CA SER A 147 -18.78 -23.77 18.03
C SER A 147 -18.80 -24.95 19.03
N SER A 148 -17.63 -25.33 19.55
CA SER A 148 -17.49 -26.37 20.58
C SER A 148 -18.14 -25.95 21.91
N SER A 149 -17.95 -24.69 22.31
CA SER A 149 -18.54 -24.16 23.54
C SER A 149 -20.06 -24.13 23.46
N LEU A 150 -20.61 -23.69 22.32
CA LEU A 150 -22.06 -23.64 22.11
C LEU A 150 -22.68 -25.04 22.04
N THR A 151 -21.95 -26.03 21.50
CA THR A 151 -22.35 -27.44 21.54
C THR A 151 -22.42 -27.95 22.99
N LYS A 152 -21.44 -27.63 23.83
CA LYS A 152 -21.48 -27.99 25.26
C LYS A 152 -22.66 -27.33 25.98
N LEU A 153 -22.92 -26.05 25.73
CA LEU A 153 -24.06 -25.34 26.32
C LEU A 153 -25.39 -25.96 25.89
N SER A 154 -25.58 -26.19 24.60
CA SER A 154 -26.77 -26.86 24.04
C SER A 154 -27.01 -28.21 24.70
N ASN A 155 -25.95 -29.01 24.90
CA ASN A 155 -26.04 -30.30 25.57
C ASN A 155 -26.39 -30.18 27.07
N THR A 156 -25.86 -29.18 27.80
CA THR A 156 -26.21 -28.96 29.21
C THR A 156 -27.68 -28.60 29.38
N PHE A 157 -28.22 -27.71 28.54
CA PHE A 157 -29.63 -27.31 28.59
C PHE A 157 -30.57 -28.42 28.10
N SER A 158 -30.16 -29.21 27.11
CA SER A 158 -30.92 -30.38 26.65
C SER A 158 -30.87 -31.54 27.65
N GLY A 159 -29.78 -31.66 28.42
CA GLY A 159 -29.62 -32.70 29.44
C GLY A 159 -30.49 -32.47 30.68
N ASP A 160 -30.80 -31.21 31.02
CA ASP A 160 -31.58 -30.88 32.23
C ASP A 160 -33.10 -30.99 32.01
N THR A 161 -33.58 -30.83 30.78
CA THR A 161 -35.00 -31.09 30.44
C THR A 161 -35.39 -32.57 30.54
N SER A 162 -34.42 -33.47 30.63
CA SER A 162 -34.63 -34.92 30.76
C SER A 162 -34.74 -35.40 32.21
N ARG A 163 -34.55 -34.53 33.23
CA ARG A 163 -34.79 -34.86 34.64
C ARG A 163 -36.21 -34.50 35.08
N GLY A 164 -37.19 -35.27 34.60
CA GLY A 164 -38.51 -35.33 35.23
C GLY A 164 -38.41 -35.83 36.68
N PRO A 165 -39.36 -35.48 37.58
CA PRO A 165 -39.28 -35.80 39.00
C PRO A 165 -39.15 -37.32 39.18
N LYS A 166 -38.11 -37.75 39.90
CA LYS A 166 -38.02 -39.12 40.39
C LYS A 166 -39.12 -39.33 41.43
N ASN A 167 -40.31 -39.71 40.96
CA ASN A 167 -41.34 -40.26 41.82
C ASN A 167 -40.88 -41.65 42.27
N GLY A 168 -40.42 -41.73 43.52
CA GLY A 168 -39.84 -42.94 44.11
C GLY A 168 -39.84 -42.85 45.62
N SER A 169 -41.06 -42.77 46.19
CA SER A 169 -41.47 -43.16 47.54
C SER A 169 -40.36 -43.39 48.59
N CYS A 170 -40.24 -42.45 49.52
CA CYS A 170 -39.74 -42.73 50.86
C CYS A 170 -40.94 -43.15 51.74
N PHE A 171 -41.01 -44.43 52.12
CA PHE A 171 -41.93 -44.90 53.16
C PHE A 171 -41.26 -46.01 53.97
N SER A 172 -40.71 -45.65 55.13
CA SER A 172 -40.45 -46.58 56.24
C SER A 172 -41.77 -46.79 57.00
N PRO A 173 -42.06 -47.99 57.51
CA PRO A 173 -41.63 -48.28 58.89
C PRO A 173 -41.34 -49.76 59.20
N GLY A 174 -40.28 -50.00 59.99
CA GLY A 174 -40.30 -50.87 61.18
C GLY A 174 -40.46 -52.39 61.07
N ARG A 175 -39.60 -53.07 61.85
CA ARG A 175 -39.72 -54.40 62.50
C ARG A 175 -39.24 -55.63 61.73
N GLY A 176 -38.32 -56.35 62.40
CA GLY A 176 -37.95 -57.73 62.12
C GLY A 176 -36.65 -58.11 62.83
N CYS A 177 -36.72 -58.33 64.14
CA CYS A 177 -35.69 -59.07 64.87
C CYS A 177 -35.64 -60.51 64.36
N ASN A 178 -34.44 -61.03 64.11
CA ASN A 178 -33.98 -62.38 64.46
C ASN A 178 -32.45 -62.41 64.39
#